data_AF-P80957-F1
#
_entry.id   AF-P80957-F1
#
_cell.length_a   1.000
_cell.length_b   1.000
_cell.length_c   1.000
_cell.angle_alpha   90.00
_cell.angle_beta   90.00
_cell.angle_gamma   90.00
#
_symmetry.space_group_name_H-M   'P 1'
#
loop_
_entity.id
_entity.type
_entity.pdbx_description
1 polymer ?
#
loop_
_entity_poly.entity_id
_entity_poly.type
_entity_poly.pdbx_seq_one_letter_code
_entity_poly.pdbx_strand_id
1 'polypeptide(L)'
;MKGNIGIAVFYMLLLLLPTDSIGKKMEEEQEKLFRQKRNPLIPAIYIGATVGPSVWAYLVALVGAAAVTAANIRRASSDNHSCAGNRGWCRSKCFRHEYVDTYYSAVCGRYFCCRSR
;
A
#
# COMPACT_ATOMS: atom_id res chain seq x y z
N MET A 1 -11.59 -34.48 -38.69
CA MET A 1 -11.82 -33.98 -37.32
C MET A 1 -10.72 -34.52 -36.40
N LYS A 2 -9.58 -33.83 -36.26
CA LYS A 2 -8.39 -34.34 -35.53
C LYS A 2 -7.83 -33.35 -34.48
N GLY A 3 -8.60 -32.32 -34.10
CA GLY A 3 -8.09 -31.15 -33.36
C GLY A 3 -8.34 -31.09 -31.85
N ASN A 4 -9.23 -31.89 -31.26
CA ASN A 4 -9.74 -31.57 -29.90
C ASN A 4 -9.20 -32.44 -28.75
N ILE A 5 -8.50 -33.54 -29.03
CA ILE A 5 -8.05 -34.47 -27.98
C ILE A 5 -6.87 -33.88 -27.19
N GLY A 6 -5.94 -33.19 -27.86
CA GLY A 6 -4.74 -32.65 -27.20
C GLY A 6 -5.06 -31.57 -26.16
N ILE A 7 -6.06 -30.72 -26.42
CA ILE A 7 -6.47 -29.66 -25.50
C ILE A 7 -7.12 -30.25 -24.25
N ALA A 8 -7.98 -31.26 -24.41
CA ALA A 8 -8.64 -31.93 -23.30
C ALA A 8 -7.63 -32.60 -22.35
N VAL A 9 -6.61 -33.27 -22.89
CA VAL A 9 -5.54 -33.89 -22.08
C VAL A 9 -4.76 -32.83 -21.29
N PHE A 10 -4.47 -31.68 -21.90
CA PHE A 10 -3.75 -30.60 -21.22
C PHE A 10 -4.54 -30.01 -20.04
N TYR A 11 -5.85 -29.79 -20.21
CA TYR A 11 -6.71 -29.33 -19.12
C TYR A 11 -6.88 -30.39 -18.02
N MET A 12 -7.02 -31.68 -18.39
CA MET A 12 -7.07 -32.76 -17.39
C MET A 12 -5.77 -32.86 -16.60
N LEU A 13 -4.61 -32.68 -17.24
CA LEU A 13 -3.32 -32.66 -16.55
C LEU A 13 -3.20 -31.46 -15.60
N LEU A 14 -3.71 -30.29 -16.00
CA LEU A 14 -3.80 -29.11 -15.14
C LEU A 14 -4.73 -29.30 -13.94
N LEU A 15 -5.82 -30.05 -14.10
CA LEU A 15 -6.74 -30.41 -13.01
C LEU A 15 -6.16 -31.48 -12.07
N LEU A 16 -5.28 -32.35 -12.58
CA LEU A 16 -4.59 -33.38 -11.79
C LEU A 16 -3.38 -32.83 -11.03
N LEU A 17 -2.91 -31.62 -11.33
CA LEU A 17 -1.89 -30.96 -10.52
C LEU A 17 -2.48 -30.72 -9.12
N PRO A 18 -1.88 -31.26 -8.05
CA PRO A 18 -2.39 -31.09 -6.70
C PRO A 18 -2.46 -29.59 -6.37
N THR A 19 -3.68 -29.07 -6.32
CA THR A 19 -3.99 -27.66 -6.03
C THR A 19 -3.40 -27.22 -4.70
N ASP A 20 -3.22 -28.18 -3.78
CA ASP A 20 -2.65 -27.96 -2.45
C ASP A 20 -1.20 -27.46 -2.52
N SER A 21 -0.43 -27.92 -3.51
CA SER A 21 0.95 -27.47 -3.73
C SER A 21 1.02 -26.05 -4.28
N ILE A 22 0.05 -25.65 -5.09
CA ILE A 22 -0.02 -24.30 -5.66
C ILE A 22 -0.46 -23.32 -4.56
N GLY A 23 -1.46 -23.69 -3.76
CA GLY A 23 -1.94 -22.88 -2.63
C GLY A 23 -0.83 -22.59 -1.62
N LYS A 24 -0.08 -23.61 -1.18
CA LYS A 24 1.02 -23.42 -0.23
C LYS A 24 2.14 -22.52 -0.76
N LYS A 25 2.51 -22.66 -2.04
CA LYS A 25 3.52 -21.77 -2.65
C LYS A 25 3.05 -20.33 -2.70
N MET A 26 1.78 -20.11 -3.06
CA MET A 26 1.17 -18.78 -3.09
C MET A 26 1.11 -18.16 -1.69
N GLU A 27 0.74 -18.91 -0.66
CA GLU A 27 0.74 -18.44 0.73
C GLU A 27 2.14 -18.12 1.23
N GLU A 28 3.14 -18.97 0.94
CA GLU A 28 4.53 -18.73 1.36
C GLU A 28 5.13 -17.51 0.64
N GLU A 29 4.85 -17.33 -0.66
CA GLU A 29 5.23 -16.13 -1.39
C GLU A 29 4.49 -14.90 -0.87
N GLN A 30 3.20 -15.02 -0.54
CA GLN A 30 2.42 -13.93 0.03
C GLN A 30 2.90 -13.55 1.43
N GLU A 31 3.30 -14.53 2.26
CA GLU A 31 3.88 -14.30 3.59
C GLU A 31 5.28 -13.70 3.46
N LYS A 32 6.13 -14.21 2.56
CA LYS A 32 7.45 -13.60 2.25
C LYS A 32 7.28 -12.18 1.76
N LEU A 33 6.34 -11.92 0.86
CA LEU A 33 5.97 -10.59 0.41
C LEU A 33 5.48 -9.75 1.60
N PHE A 34 4.65 -10.26 2.51
CA PHE A 34 4.18 -9.52 3.68
C PHE A 34 5.31 -9.18 4.66
N ARG A 35 6.19 -10.14 4.95
CA ARG A 35 7.37 -9.93 5.79
C ARG A 35 8.32 -8.93 5.15
N GLN A 36 8.55 -9.04 3.84
CA GLN A 36 9.35 -8.09 3.07
C GLN A 36 8.71 -6.70 3.00
N LYS A 37 7.36 -6.63 2.96
CA LYS A 37 6.61 -5.37 2.99
C LYS A 37 6.77 -4.62 4.31
N ARG A 38 6.94 -5.33 5.44
CA ARG A 38 7.35 -4.72 6.70
C ARG A 38 8.87 -4.51 6.69
N ASN A 39 9.32 -3.56 5.86
CA ASN A 39 10.64 -2.97 6.09
C ASN A 39 10.58 -2.28 7.46
N PRO A 40 11.36 -2.73 8.48
CA PRO A 40 11.29 -2.18 9.84
C PRO A 40 11.58 -0.68 9.90
N LEU A 41 12.12 -0.11 8.81
CA LEU A 41 12.43 1.31 8.68
C LEU A 41 11.23 2.20 8.33
N ILE A 42 10.07 1.64 7.94
CA ILE A 42 8.89 2.42 7.58
C ILE A 42 7.89 2.43 8.75
N PRO A 43 7.70 3.58 9.43
CA PRO A 43 6.66 3.70 10.47
C PRO A 43 5.27 3.33 9.96
N ALA A 44 4.47 2.68 10.81
CA ALA A 44 3.15 2.16 10.45
C ALA A 44 2.18 3.21 9.90
N ILE A 45 2.35 4.47 10.31
CA ILE A 45 1.57 5.61 9.80
C ILE A 45 1.67 5.79 8.28
N TYR A 46 2.79 5.44 7.66
CA TYR A 46 2.98 5.62 6.22
C TYR A 46 2.46 4.44 5.40
N ILE A 47 2.34 3.26 6.01
CA ILE A 47 1.97 2.02 5.30
C ILE A 47 0.56 2.15 4.73
N GLY A 48 0.43 2.01 3.41
CA GLY A 48 -0.83 2.17 2.68
C GLY A 48 -1.35 3.62 2.62
N ALA A 49 -0.63 4.59 3.17
CA ALA A 49 -1.06 5.98 3.20
C ALA A 49 -0.79 6.68 1.87
N THR A 50 -1.61 7.67 1.56
CA THR A 50 -1.25 8.72 0.61
C THR A 50 -0.50 9.80 1.37
N VAL A 51 0.68 10.18 0.88
CA VAL A 51 1.56 11.16 1.51
C VAL A 51 1.82 12.34 0.56
N GLY A 52 2.11 13.51 1.13
CA GLY A 52 2.47 14.71 0.38
C GLY A 52 3.75 14.50 -0.46
N PRO A 53 3.95 15.27 -1.55
CA PRO A 53 5.10 15.10 -2.44
C PRO A 53 6.47 15.11 -1.75
N SER A 54 6.64 15.99 -0.76
CA SER A 54 7.88 16.13 0.02
C SER A 54 8.14 14.91 0.90
N VAL A 55 7.10 14.40 1.58
CA VAL A 55 7.17 13.19 2.40
C VAL A 55 7.46 11.98 1.53
N TRP A 56 6.82 11.87 0.36
CA TRP A 56 7.09 10.78 -0.57
C TRP A 56 8.55 10.78 -1.02
N ALA A 57 9.08 11.95 -1.42
CA ALA A 57 10.48 12.09 -1.82
C ALA A 57 11.44 11.75 -0.67
N TYR A 58 11.13 12.20 0.55
CA TYR A 58 11.90 11.87 1.75
C TYR A 58 11.92 10.37 2.03
N LEU A 59 10.78 9.69 1.97
CA LEU A 59 10.71 8.25 2.18
C LEU A 59 11.46 7.48 1.10
N VAL A 60 11.35 7.89 -0.17
CA VAL A 60 12.14 7.28 -1.26
C VAL A 60 13.63 7.47 -1.03
N ALA A 61 14.07 8.64 -0.57
CA ALA A 61 15.48 8.88 -0.25
C ALA A 61 15.96 8.05 0.94
N LEU A 62 15.10 7.84 1.95
CA LEU A 62 15.46 7.14 3.19
C LEU A 62 15.49 5.62 3.04
N VAL A 63 14.47 5.04 2.39
CA VAL A 63 14.28 3.57 2.36
C VAL A 63 14.24 2.99 0.94
N GLY A 64 14.35 3.83 -0.10
CA GLY A 64 14.30 3.43 -1.49
C GLY A 64 12.88 3.26 -2.05
N ALA A 65 12.73 3.49 -3.35
CA ALA A 65 11.45 3.40 -4.06
C ALA A 65 10.80 2.01 -4.00
N ALA A 66 11.60 0.95 -3.96
CA ALA A 66 11.12 -0.43 -3.84
C ALA A 66 10.38 -0.65 -2.51
N ALA A 67 10.94 -0.16 -1.40
CA ALA A 67 10.31 -0.28 -0.08
C ALA A 67 9.04 0.57 0.03
N VAL A 68 9.06 1.80 -0.50
CA VAL A 68 7.88 2.68 -0.59
C VAL A 68 6.74 2.02 -1.37
N THR A 69 7.06 1.41 -2.51
CA THR A 69 6.09 0.68 -3.33
C THR A 69 5.56 -0.55 -2.62
N ALA A 70 6.44 -1.34 -1.99
CA ALA A 70 6.06 -2.53 -1.23
C ALA A 70 5.10 -2.19 -0.08
N ALA A 71 5.37 -1.10 0.64
CA ALA A 71 4.51 -0.57 1.68
C ALA A 71 3.23 0.13 1.16
N ASN A 72 2.97 0.12 -0.17
CA ASN A 72 1.82 0.73 -0.84
C ASN A 72 1.63 2.21 -0.47
N ILE A 73 2.75 2.92 -0.31
CA ILE A 73 2.73 4.36 0.00
C ILE A 73 2.53 5.11 -1.31
N ARG A 74 1.50 5.94 -1.36
CA ARG A 74 1.10 6.66 -2.58
C ARG A 74 1.49 8.12 -2.49
N ARG A 75 1.91 8.69 -3.61
CA ARG A 75 2.19 10.12 -3.71
C ARG A 75 0.92 10.90 -4.04
N ALA A 76 0.58 11.89 -3.22
CA ALA A 76 -0.40 12.91 -3.59
C ALA A 76 0.18 13.91 -4.59
N SER A 77 -0.68 14.59 -5.35
CA SER A 77 -0.28 15.68 -6.26
C SER A 77 0.16 16.94 -5.51
N SER A 78 -0.32 17.15 -4.28
CA SER A 78 0.03 18.27 -3.41
C SER A 78 -0.07 17.85 -1.94
N ASP A 79 0.33 18.72 -1.02
CA ASP A 79 0.11 18.53 0.44
C ASP A 79 -1.40 18.59 0.82
N ASN A 80 -2.29 18.89 -0.14
CA ASN A 80 -3.74 18.95 0.04
C ASN A 80 -4.39 17.62 -0.40
N HIS A 81 -4.50 16.66 0.52
CA HIS A 81 -5.03 15.32 0.26
C HIS A 81 -5.67 14.67 1.49
N SER A 82 -6.32 13.52 1.32
CA SER A 82 -6.85 12.74 2.44
C SER A 82 -5.75 12.25 3.38
N CYS A 83 -6.03 12.27 4.68
CA CYS A 83 -5.20 11.67 5.73
C CYS A 83 -6.05 10.78 6.65
N ALA A 84 -5.39 10.06 7.56
CA ALA A 84 -6.05 9.20 8.56
C ALA A 84 -7.05 8.18 7.98
N GLY A 85 -6.78 7.66 6.77
CA GLY A 85 -7.69 6.74 6.06
C GLY A 85 -8.99 7.40 5.61
N ASN A 86 -8.90 8.61 5.00
CA ASN A 86 -10.05 9.44 4.59
C ASN A 86 -10.92 9.97 5.76
N ARG A 87 -10.44 9.89 7.00
CA ARG A 87 -11.11 10.47 8.19
C ARG A 87 -10.64 11.88 8.50
N GLY A 88 -9.80 12.45 7.63
CA GLY A 88 -9.25 13.78 7.73
C GLY A 88 -8.75 14.26 6.39
N TRP A 89 -8.41 15.55 6.35
CA TRP A 89 -7.95 16.22 5.16
C TRP A 89 -6.76 17.13 5.49
N CYS A 90 -5.68 16.99 4.73
CA CYS A 90 -4.47 17.78 4.93
C CYS A 90 -4.68 19.23 4.47
N ARG A 91 -4.56 20.20 5.39
CA ARG A 91 -4.64 21.65 5.09
C ARG A 91 -3.63 22.45 5.89
N SER A 92 -3.29 23.64 5.39
CA SER A 92 -2.46 24.60 6.13
C SER A 92 -3.11 25.08 7.43
N LYS A 93 -4.45 25.10 7.48
CA LYS A 93 -5.23 25.47 8.66
C LYS A 93 -6.52 24.66 8.71
N CYS A 94 -6.85 24.18 9.90
CA CYS A 94 -8.12 23.50 10.16
C CYS A 94 -9.26 24.49 10.41
N PHE A 95 -10.48 24.09 10.13
CA PHE A 95 -11.67 24.86 10.46
C PHE A 95 -11.92 24.87 11.97
N ARG A 96 -12.78 25.80 12.43
CA ARG A 96 -13.09 25.97 13.86
C ARG A 96 -13.66 24.72 14.53
N HIS A 97 -14.36 23.87 13.79
CA HIS A 97 -14.99 22.63 14.27
C HIS A 97 -14.08 21.40 14.12
N GLU A 98 -12.81 21.60 13.79
CA GLU A 98 -11.85 20.52 13.57
C GLU A 98 -10.73 20.57 14.63
N TYR A 99 -9.95 19.51 14.70
CA TYR A 99 -8.70 19.45 15.44
C TYR A 99 -7.55 19.00 14.52
N VAL A 100 -6.33 19.35 14.91
CA VAL A 100 -5.11 18.85 14.26
C VAL A 100 -4.80 17.47 14.81
N ASP A 101 -4.89 16.45 13.96
CA ASP A 101 -4.41 15.11 14.26
C ASP A 101 -2.89 15.09 14.06
N THR A 102 -2.15 15.31 15.14
CA THR A 102 -0.68 15.41 15.10
C THR A 102 -0.03 14.11 14.65
N TYR A 103 -0.63 12.96 14.98
CA TYR A 103 -0.15 11.66 14.54
C TYR A 103 -0.22 11.61 13.01
N TYR A 104 -1.41 11.72 12.41
CA TYR A 104 -1.56 11.64 10.95
C TYR A 104 -1.04 12.87 10.17
N SER A 105 -0.64 13.96 10.83
CA SER A 105 -0.05 15.12 10.15
C SER A 105 1.30 14.79 9.51
N ALA A 106 2.00 13.74 9.95
CA ALA A 106 3.27 13.32 9.34
C ALA A 106 3.15 12.96 7.84
N VAL A 107 1.96 12.56 7.37
CA VAL A 107 1.74 12.27 5.94
C VAL A 107 1.45 13.52 5.10
N CYS A 108 1.13 14.66 5.74
CA CYS A 108 0.62 15.86 5.08
C CYS A 108 1.70 16.84 4.59
N GLY A 109 2.99 16.48 4.68
CA GLY A 109 4.08 17.38 4.31
C GLY A 109 4.11 18.64 5.17
N ARG A 110 3.83 19.81 4.59
CA ARG A 110 3.80 21.09 5.32
C ARG A 110 2.47 21.41 5.98
N TYR A 111 1.44 20.58 5.74
CA TYR A 111 0.08 20.80 6.23
C TYR A 111 -0.21 19.96 7.47
N PHE A 112 -1.36 20.23 8.09
CA PHE A 112 -1.89 19.48 9.21
C PHE A 112 -2.99 18.54 8.74
N CYS A 113 -3.07 17.35 9.33
CA CYS A 113 -4.22 16.47 9.14
C CYS A 113 -5.38 17.01 9.97
N CYS A 114 -6.35 17.65 9.32
CA CYS A 114 -7.52 18.23 9.97
C CYS A 114 -8.66 17.20 10.02
N ARG A 115 -9.16 16.92 11.22
CA ARG A 115 -10.27 15.97 11.45
C ARG A 115 -11.41 16.65 12.18
N SER A 116 -12.64 16.31 11.82
CA SER A 116 -13.83 16.77 12.55
C SER A 116 -13.78 16.29 13.99
N ARG A 117 -14.21 17.15 14.92
CA ARG A 117 -14.41 16.82 16.33
C ARG A 117 -15.60 15.91 16.52
#